data_AF-A0A956TGH9-F1
#
_entry.id   AF-A0A956TGH9-F1
#
_cell.length_a   1.000
_cell.length_b   1.000
_cell.length_c   1.000
_cell.angle_alpha   90.00
_cell.angle_beta   90.00
_cell.angle_gamma   90.00
#
_symmetry.space_group_name_H-M   'P 1'
#
loop_
_entity.id
_entity.type
_entity.pdbx_description
1 polymer ?
#
loop_
_entity_poly.entity_id
_entity_poly.type
_entity_poly.pdbx_seq_one_letter_code
_entity_poly.pdbx_strand_id
1 'polypeptide(L)'
;MFDRLLWWQLLLLLSPIVLTMYVIRHRENVEQGVDFRTLSNLQKTWLFMTMLPPGTMASLLSSLKPEERAEMLAEASKIQGNRRTAAVPVAREFLASVGETRKIKSSEPSEMMDWVSFEYENKPGKLLASINKCWPVS
;
A
#
# COMPACT_ATOMS: atom_id res chain seq x y z
N MET A 1 35.44 24.39 -29.83
CA MET A 1 34.25 25.26 -30.03
C MET A 1 33.05 24.64 -29.31
N PHE A 2 33.15 24.46 -27.99
CA PHE A 2 32.08 23.99 -27.11
C PHE A 2 32.09 24.81 -25.82
N ASP A 3 32.24 26.13 -25.95
CA ASP A 3 32.11 27.04 -24.82
C ASP A 3 30.64 27.41 -24.65
N ARG A 4 30.09 26.99 -23.52
CA ARG A 4 28.76 27.31 -22.97
C ARG A 4 27.58 26.63 -23.67
N LEU A 5 27.49 25.31 -23.52
CA LEU A 5 26.18 24.66 -23.55
C LEU A 5 25.34 25.32 -22.43
N LEU A 6 24.35 26.13 -22.81
CA LEU A 6 23.50 26.81 -21.85
C LEU A 6 22.68 25.75 -21.11
N TRP A 7 22.57 25.88 -19.78
CA TRP A 7 21.94 24.89 -18.90
C TRP A 7 20.57 24.37 -19.39
N TRP A 8 19.77 25.23 -20.03
CA TRP A 8 18.47 24.87 -20.59
C TRP A 8 18.54 23.95 -21.83
N GLN A 9 19.61 24.04 -22.63
CA GLN A 9 19.85 23.11 -23.75
C GLN A 9 20.20 21.72 -23.24
N LEU A 10 20.91 21.65 -22.12
CA LEU A 10 21.25 20.40 -21.44
C LEU A 10 19.98 19.72 -20.89
N LEU A 11 19.03 20.50 -20.36
CA LEU A 11 17.71 20.02 -19.93
C LEU A 11 16.86 19.49 -21.09
N LEU A 12 16.83 20.20 -22.23
CA LEU A 12 16.12 19.74 -23.43
C LEU A 12 16.69 18.46 -24.02
N LEU A 13 18.02 18.29 -23.95
CA LEU A 13 18.71 17.11 -24.48
C LEU A 13 18.53 15.89 -23.57
N LEU A 14 18.42 16.10 -22.25
CA LEU A 14 18.12 15.04 -21.27
C LEU A 14 16.62 14.70 -21.19
N SER A 15 15.73 15.65 -21.47
CA SER A 15 14.26 15.47 -21.44
C SER A 15 13.77 14.18 -22.11
N PRO A 16 14.14 13.86 -23.38
CA PRO A 16 13.65 12.64 -24.03
C PRO A 16 14.16 11.37 -23.34
N ILE A 17 15.37 11.38 -22.79
CA ILE A 17 15.93 10.23 -22.05
C ILE A 17 15.14 10.01 -20.76
N VAL A 18 14.88 11.07 -20.00
CA VAL A 18 14.13 11.02 -18.74
C VAL A 18 12.68 10.59 -18.98
N LEU A 19 12.02 11.11 -20.03
CA LEU A 19 10.68 10.70 -20.45
C LEU A 19 10.63 9.22 -20.83
N THR A 20 11.62 8.74 -21.60
CA THR A 20 11.68 7.34 -22.02
C THR A 20 11.87 6.42 -20.82
N MET A 21 12.79 6.76 -19.90
CA MET A 21 12.97 6.02 -18.65
C MET A 21 11.70 6.04 -17.78
N TYR A 22 11.01 7.18 -17.71
CA TYR A 22 9.76 7.29 -16.97
C TYR A 22 8.68 6.37 -17.55
N VAL A 23 8.52 6.34 -18.88
CA VAL A 23 7.54 5.47 -19.55
C VAL A 23 7.88 3.99 -19.35
N ILE A 24 9.14 3.60 -19.50
CA ILE A 24 9.58 2.21 -19.25
C ILE A 24 9.26 1.82 -17.81
N ARG A 25 9.67 2.64 -16.84
CA ARG A 25 9.41 2.39 -15.42
C ARG A 25 7.92 2.37 -15.08
N HIS A 26 7.12 3.20 -15.75
CA HIS A 26 5.68 3.21 -15.57
C HIS A 26 5.06 1.91 -16.10
N ARG A 27 5.48 1.46 -17.29
CA ARG A 27 5.04 0.18 -17.86
C ARG A 27 5.44 -1.01 -17.01
N GLU A 28 6.69 -1.06 -16.55
CA GLU A 28 7.17 -2.11 -15.65
C GLU A 28 6.36 -2.15 -14.35
N ASN A 29 6.03 -0.99 -13.78
CA ASN A 29 5.18 -0.92 -12.58
C ASN A 29 3.74 -1.42 -12.81
N VAL A 30 3.21 -1.24 -14.02
CA VAL A 30 1.87 -1.70 -14.39
C VAL A 30 1.89 -3.20 -14.69
N GLU A 31 2.88 -3.68 -15.44
CA GLU A 31 3.03 -5.09 -15.84
C GLU A 31 3.43 -5.98 -14.65
N GLN A 32 4.19 -5.44 -13.68
CA GLN A 32 4.57 -6.15 -12.44
C GLN A 32 3.65 -5.81 -11.26
N GLY A 33 2.58 -5.04 -11.50
CA GLY A 33 1.62 -4.66 -10.46
C GLY A 33 0.89 -5.88 -9.93
N VAL A 34 0.79 -6.00 -8.61
CA VAL A 34 -0.10 -7.01 -8.01
C VAL A 34 -1.54 -6.60 -8.31
N ASP A 35 -2.31 -7.49 -8.94
CA ASP A 35 -3.75 -7.29 -9.09
C ASP A 35 -4.45 -7.55 -7.75
N PHE A 36 -5.04 -6.51 -7.19
CA PHE A 36 -5.83 -6.55 -5.97
C PHE A 36 -6.90 -7.65 -5.95
N ARG A 37 -7.48 -7.99 -7.11
CA ARG A 37 -8.54 -9.01 -7.21
C ARG A 37 -8.02 -10.43 -6.98
N THR A 38 -6.73 -10.65 -7.17
CA THR A 38 -6.09 -11.97 -7.01
C THR A 38 -5.57 -12.21 -5.60
N LEU A 39 -5.57 -11.18 -4.75
CA LEU A 39 -5.10 -11.27 -3.38
C LEU A 39 -6.08 -12.04 -2.49
N SER A 40 -5.55 -13.00 -1.73
CA SER A 40 -6.32 -13.64 -0.67
C SER A 40 -6.62 -12.67 0.47
N ASN A 41 -7.64 -12.95 1.28
CA ASN A 41 -8.01 -12.12 2.42
C ASN A 41 -6.83 -11.88 3.38
N LEU A 42 -6.04 -12.93 3.63
CA LEU A 42 -4.81 -12.83 4.43
C LEU A 42 -3.76 -11.90 3.81
N GLN A 43 -3.59 -11.95 2.49
CA GLN A 43 -2.67 -11.07 1.79
C GLN A 43 -3.13 -9.62 1.80
N LYS A 44 -4.44 -9.37 1.67
CA LYS A 44 -5.02 -8.03 1.79
C LYS A 44 -4.85 -7.48 3.19
N THR A 45 -5.12 -8.28 4.22
CA THR A 45 -4.89 -7.93 5.62
C THR A 45 -3.43 -7.59 5.89
N TRP A 46 -2.50 -8.43 5.42
CA TRP A 46 -1.07 -8.14 5.56
C TRP A 46 -0.67 -6.86 4.84
N LEU A 47 -1.11 -6.68 3.58
CA LEU A 47 -0.82 -5.48 2.81
C LEU A 47 -1.37 -4.24 3.52
N PHE A 48 -2.58 -4.31 4.06
CA PHE A 48 -3.17 -3.28 4.89
C PHE A 48 -2.31 -2.95 6.11
N MET A 49 -1.90 -3.96 6.87
CA MET A 49 -1.07 -3.78 8.05
C MET A 49 0.27 -3.13 7.74
N THR A 50 0.88 -3.44 6.59
CA THR A 50 2.14 -2.82 6.17
C THR A 50 2.01 -1.35 5.78
N MET A 51 0.80 -0.86 5.53
CA MET A 51 0.55 0.57 5.25
C MET A 51 0.36 1.39 6.53
N LEU A 52 0.04 0.73 7.65
CA LEU A 52 -0.14 1.42 8.92
C LEU A 52 1.18 1.98 9.44
N PRO A 53 1.15 3.06 10.23
CA PRO A 53 2.30 3.53 10.98
C PRO A 53 2.89 2.41 11.85
N PRO A 54 4.23 2.40 12.01
CA PRO A 54 4.93 1.29 12.65
C PRO A 54 4.45 1.01 14.08
N GLY A 55 4.01 2.03 14.82
CA GLY A 55 3.45 1.87 16.17
C GLY A 55 2.14 1.07 16.17
N THR A 56 1.20 1.45 15.31
CA THR A 56 -0.10 0.77 15.16
C THR A 56 0.10 -0.67 14.66
N MET A 57 0.99 -0.85 13.68
CA MET A 57 1.33 -2.17 13.14
C MET A 57 1.91 -3.09 14.23
N ALA A 58 2.86 -2.61 15.04
CA ALA A 58 3.45 -3.39 16.12
C ALA A 58 2.41 -3.79 17.18
N SER A 59 1.52 -2.86 17.54
CA SER A 59 0.42 -3.11 18.48
C SER A 59 -0.56 -4.17 17.97
N LEU A 60 -0.92 -4.11 16.69
CA LEU A 60 -1.74 -5.14 16.03
C LEU A 60 -1.05 -6.50 16.00
N LEU A 61 0.22 -6.55 15.60
CA LEU A 61 0.98 -7.79 15.56
C LEU A 61 1.05 -8.43 16.93
N SER A 62 1.30 -7.65 17.99
CA SER A 62 1.34 -8.14 19.37
C SER A 62 0.00 -8.70 19.86
N SER A 63 -1.12 -8.24 19.29
CA SER A 63 -2.47 -8.68 19.62
C SER A 63 -2.90 -9.95 18.88
N LEU A 64 -2.21 -10.33 17.80
CA LEU A 64 -2.46 -11.57 17.05
C LEU A 64 -1.84 -12.77 17.76
N LYS A 65 -2.50 -13.93 17.66
CA LYS A 65 -1.92 -15.20 18.15
C LYS A 65 -0.66 -15.54 17.34
N PRO A 66 0.31 -16.25 17.94
CA PRO A 66 1.53 -16.66 17.23
C PRO A 66 1.26 -17.47 15.96
N GLU A 67 0.25 -18.35 15.98
CA GLU A 67 -0.15 -19.20 14.87
C GLU A 67 -0.72 -18.37 13.70
N GLU A 68 -1.68 -17.49 13.98
CA GLU A 68 -2.28 -16.55 13.01
C GLU A 68 -1.21 -15.64 12.39
N ARG A 69 -0.23 -15.21 13.20
CA ARG A 69 0.90 -14.40 12.71
C ARG A 69 1.78 -15.20 11.75
N ALA A 70 2.09 -16.46 12.06
CA ALA A 70 2.93 -17.31 11.21
C ALA A 70 2.24 -17.61 9.87
N GLU A 71 0.94 -17.90 9.90
CA GLU A 71 0.14 -18.14 8.71
C GLU A 71 0.05 -16.90 7.82
N MET A 72 -0.20 -15.74 8.42
CA MET A 72 -0.24 -14.46 7.70
C MET A 72 1.11 -14.13 7.05
N LEU A 73 2.22 -14.37 7.74
CA LEU A 73 3.57 -14.18 7.19
C LEU A 73 3.88 -15.16 6.05
N ALA A 74 3.47 -16.42 6.18
CA ALA A 74 3.62 -17.42 5.12
C ALA A 74 2.84 -17.00 3.87
N GLU A 75 1.61 -16.52 4.03
CA GLU A 75 0.77 -16.09 2.91
C GLU A 75 1.24 -14.77 2.29
N ALA A 76 1.75 -13.85 3.11
CA ALA A 76 2.38 -12.61 2.68
C ALA A 76 3.63 -12.83 1.83
N SER A 77 4.40 -13.89 2.12
CA SER A 77 5.60 -14.23 1.35
C SER A 77 5.29 -14.64 -0.09
N LYS A 78 4.06 -15.10 -0.36
CA LYS A 78 3.58 -15.50 -1.69
C LYS A 78 3.16 -14.32 -2.57
N ILE A 79 3.08 -13.09 -2.01
CA ILE A 79 2.75 -11.89 -2.79
C ILE A 79 3.94 -11.54 -3.69
N GLN A 80 3.83 -11.86 -4.99
CA GLN A 80 4.80 -11.55 -6.02
C GLN A 80 4.40 -10.29 -6.78
N GLY A 81 5.31 -9.33 -6.95
CA GLY A 81 5.10 -8.11 -7.71
C GLY A 81 5.09 -6.82 -6.88
N ASN A 82 4.83 -5.70 -7.56
CA ASN A 82 4.76 -4.38 -6.95
C ASN A 82 3.47 -4.21 -6.15
N ARG A 83 3.60 -4.18 -4.82
CA ARG A 83 2.49 -4.08 -3.87
C ARG A 83 1.82 -2.71 -3.85
N ARG A 84 2.46 -1.66 -4.38
CA ARG A 84 1.92 -0.29 -4.37
C ARG A 84 0.65 -0.17 -5.21
N THR A 85 0.50 -0.97 -6.27
CA THR A 85 -0.71 -0.94 -7.11
C THR A 85 -1.95 -1.46 -6.37
N ALA A 86 -1.76 -2.41 -5.44
CA ALA A 86 -2.83 -2.97 -4.63
C ALA A 86 -3.07 -2.20 -3.32
N ALA A 87 -2.14 -1.36 -2.88
CA ALA A 87 -2.23 -0.60 -1.63
C ALA A 87 -3.49 0.30 -1.55
N VAL A 88 -3.71 1.15 -2.57
CA VAL A 88 -4.88 2.05 -2.63
C VAL A 88 -6.21 1.29 -2.64
N PRO A 89 -6.43 0.29 -3.52
CA PRO A 89 -7.70 -0.45 -3.50
C PRO A 89 -7.93 -1.23 -2.21
N VAL A 90 -6.89 -1.80 -1.58
CA VAL A 90 -7.00 -2.44 -0.26
C VAL A 90 -7.44 -1.43 0.81
N ALA A 91 -6.81 -0.25 0.86
CA ALA A 91 -7.18 0.80 1.80
C ALA A 91 -8.63 1.28 1.58
N ARG A 92 -9.06 1.42 0.32
CA ARG A 92 -10.44 1.81 -0.02
C ARG A 92 -11.46 0.74 0.36
N GLU A 93 -11.17 -0.54 0.14
CA GLU A 93 -12.04 -1.65 0.54
C GLU A 93 -12.25 -1.64 2.07
N PHE A 94 -11.18 -1.47 2.84
CA PHE A 94 -11.28 -1.33 4.29
C PHE A 94 -12.11 -0.11 4.71
N LEU A 95 -11.79 1.08 4.19
CA LEU A 95 -12.52 2.32 4.53
C LEU A 95 -14.01 2.23 4.18
N ALA A 96 -14.35 1.60 3.05
CA ALA A 96 -15.73 1.35 2.68
C ALA A 96 -16.43 0.40 3.67
N SER A 97 -15.74 -0.64 4.17
CA SER A 97 -16.30 -1.59 5.14
C SER A 97 -16.64 -0.96 6.50
N VAL A 98 -15.89 0.07 6.91
CA VAL A 98 -16.14 0.84 8.14
C VAL A 98 -17.06 2.04 7.92
N GLY A 99 -17.55 2.26 6.70
CA GLY A 99 -18.49 3.33 6.34
C GLY A 99 -17.85 4.70 6.09
N GLU A 100 -16.52 4.79 6.04
CA GLU A 100 -15.79 6.05 5.92
C GLU A 100 -15.58 6.43 4.45
N THR A 101 -16.64 6.93 3.83
CA THR A 101 -16.66 7.26 2.39
C THR A 101 -15.98 8.57 2.03
N ARG A 102 -15.78 9.49 2.99
CA ARG A 102 -15.17 10.80 2.73
C ARG A 102 -13.68 10.70 2.40
N LYS A 103 -13.00 9.68 2.94
CA LYS A 103 -11.55 9.46 2.79
C LYS A 103 -11.17 8.60 1.59
N ILE A 104 -12.14 7.98 0.91
CA ILE A 104 -11.94 7.16 -0.31
C ILE A 104 -11.34 7.99 -1.46
N LYS A 105 -11.55 9.32 -1.46
CA LYS A 105 -11.10 10.22 -2.52
C LYS A 105 -9.58 10.44 -2.58
N SER A 106 -8.82 10.11 -1.53
CA SER A 106 -7.36 10.23 -1.61
C SER A 106 -6.79 9.21 -2.61
N SER A 107 -5.70 9.60 -3.26
CA SER A 107 -4.88 8.71 -4.10
C SER A 107 -3.66 8.17 -3.35
N GLU A 108 -3.37 8.70 -2.17
CA GLU A 108 -2.20 8.34 -1.37
C GLU A 108 -2.60 7.42 -0.21
N PRO A 109 -2.04 6.20 -0.12
CA PRO A 109 -2.32 5.28 0.98
C PRO A 109 -1.97 5.86 2.36
N SER A 110 -0.91 6.67 2.46
CA SER A 110 -0.47 7.25 3.75
C SER A 110 -1.54 8.15 4.36
N GLU A 111 -2.17 9.03 3.57
CA GLU A 111 -3.23 9.92 4.06
C GLU A 111 -4.46 9.14 4.54
N MET A 112 -4.76 7.99 3.92
CA MET A 112 -5.83 7.10 4.36
C MET A 112 -5.48 6.45 5.71
N MET A 113 -4.22 6.05 5.88
CA MET A 113 -3.75 5.38 7.10
C MET A 113 -3.54 6.31 8.28
N ASP A 114 -3.29 7.60 8.06
CA ASP A 114 -3.23 8.60 9.13
C ASP A 114 -4.56 8.69 9.88
N TRP A 115 -5.68 8.67 9.16
CA TRP A 115 -7.01 8.62 9.79
C TRP A 115 -7.23 7.32 10.56
N VAL A 116 -6.88 6.17 9.97
CA VAL A 116 -7.00 4.87 10.66
C VAL A 116 -6.18 4.88 11.94
N SER A 117 -5.00 5.46 11.89
CA SER A 117 -4.11 5.55 13.04
C SER A 117 -4.68 6.45 14.12
N PHE A 118 -5.25 7.60 13.75
CA PHE A 118 -5.92 8.49 14.69
C PHE A 118 -7.15 7.83 15.34
N GLU A 119 -8.00 7.16 14.55
CA GLU A 119 -9.24 6.54 15.06
C GLU A 119 -8.96 5.34 15.98
N TYR A 120 -7.89 4.58 15.67
CA TYR A 120 -7.57 3.32 16.32
C TYR A 120 -6.30 3.34 17.19
N GLU A 121 -5.67 4.50 17.39
CA GLU A 121 -4.37 4.68 18.06
C GLU A 121 -4.26 3.89 19.38
N ASN A 122 -5.35 3.91 20.16
CA ASN A 122 -5.44 3.29 21.48
C ASN A 122 -6.40 2.09 21.52
N LYS A 123 -6.81 1.55 20.36
CA LYS A 123 -7.82 0.47 20.26
C LYS A 123 -7.43 -0.60 19.23
N PRO A 124 -6.27 -1.26 19.39
CA PRO A 124 -5.79 -2.27 18.44
C PRO A 124 -6.77 -3.45 18.29
N GLY A 125 -7.45 -3.87 19.36
CA GLY A 125 -8.47 -4.92 19.30
C GLY A 125 -9.70 -4.55 18.47
N LYS A 126 -10.10 -3.26 18.46
CA LYS A 126 -11.19 -2.80 17.58
C LYS A 126 -10.74 -2.76 16.12
N LEU A 127 -9.50 -2.38 15.88
CA LEU A 127 -8.93 -2.39 14.53
C LEU A 127 -8.83 -3.81 13.99
N LEU A 128 -8.35 -4.77 14.79
CA LEU A 128 -8.37 -6.20 14.43
C LEU A 128 -9.78 -6.72 14.15
N ALA A 129 -10.77 -6.36 14.98
CA ALA A 129 -12.15 -6.76 14.74
C ALA A 129 -12.70 -6.18 13.42
N SER A 130 -12.42 -4.91 13.12
CA SER A 130 -12.79 -4.27 11.85
C SER A 130 -12.09 -4.93 10.66
N ILE A 131 -10.80 -5.26 10.79
CA ILE A 131 -10.02 -5.98 9.76
C ILE A 131 -10.63 -7.37 9.52
N ASN A 132 -10.87 -8.16 10.56
CA ASN A 132 -11.45 -9.51 10.45
C ASN A 132 -12.89 -9.48 9.92
N LYS A 133 -13.65 -8.40 10.18
CA LYS A 133 -14.97 -8.20 9.59
C LYS A 133 -14.88 -7.89 8.09
N CYS A 134 -13.87 -7.14 7.67
CA CYS A 134 -13.65 -6.79 6.26
C CYS A 134 -13.08 -7.98 5.46
N TRP A 135 -12.10 -8.68 6.04
CA TRP A 135 -11.42 -9.83 5.45
C TRP A 135 -11.37 -10.96 6.46
N PRO A 136 -12.42 -11.81 6.52
CA PRO A 136 -12.41 -12.94 7.42
C PRO A 136 -11.27 -13.89 7.05
N VAL A 137 -10.49 -14.26 8.06
CA VAL A 137 -9.50 -15.32 7.99
C VAL A 137 -10.28 -16.62 8.25
N SER A 138 -10.48 -17.40 7.19
CA SER A 138 -11.20 -18.69 7.21
C SER A 138 -10.24 -19.86 7.21
#